data_AF-A0A8T7CQ80-F1
#
_entry.id   AF-A0A8T7CQ80-F1
#
_cell.length_a   1.000
_cell.length_b   1.000
_cell.length_c   1.000
_cell.angle_alpha   90.00
_cell.angle_beta   90.00
_cell.angle_gamma   90.00
#
_symmetry.space_group_name_H-M   'P 1'
#
loop_
_entity.id
_entity.type
_entity.pdbx_description
1 polymer ?
#
loop_
_entity_poly.entity_id
_entity_poly.type
_entity_poly.pdbx_seq_one_letter_code
_entity_poly.pdbx_strand_id
1 'polypeptide(L)'
;MSQFRHTTVTAVVIANMVGTGVFTSLGFQLLDIRSGFVLLLLWAVGGIIALCGAMTYAELGAALPRSGGEYNFLTRIYHPAAGFVSGWVSATIGFAAPTALAAITFAAYAATILPAPISPWLHKTVACGLVIILSLVHASNHRNSGGLQVVFTILKIAVIVLFCIGALIAVDLPQPVHFLPAPGDGKLIASGAFAVSLIYVSYAYTGWNAATYLSSELEQPQRTLPGILMTGTAIVMLLYLSLNAVFLKVGSMEAMAGQVEIGFIAATAAFGDTGGRFA
;
A
#
# COMPACT_ATOMS: atom_id res chain seq x y z
N MET A 1 5.99 -30.49 -3.47
CA MET A 1 5.85 -29.15 -2.85
C MET A 1 4.47 -28.63 -3.22
N SER A 2 3.67 -28.13 -2.28
CA SER A 2 2.34 -27.58 -2.62
C SER A 2 2.52 -26.24 -3.34
N GLN A 3 1.85 -26.06 -4.48
CA GLN A 3 1.88 -24.82 -5.23
C GLN A 3 0.74 -23.90 -4.79
N PHE A 4 0.98 -22.59 -4.80
CA PHE A 4 -0.06 -21.59 -4.64
C PHE A 4 -0.84 -21.38 -5.93
N ARG A 5 -2.13 -21.08 -5.79
CA ARG A 5 -2.95 -20.61 -6.91
C ARG A 5 -2.53 -19.21 -7.30
N HIS A 6 -2.67 -18.87 -8.59
CA HIS A 6 -2.40 -17.52 -9.08
C HIS A 6 -3.18 -16.44 -8.30
N THR A 7 -4.44 -16.71 -7.94
CA THR A 7 -5.26 -15.78 -7.13
C THR A 7 -4.67 -15.52 -5.75
N THR A 8 -4.08 -16.53 -5.10
CA THR A 8 -3.40 -16.36 -3.81
C THR A 8 -2.20 -15.44 -3.94
N VAL A 9 -1.40 -15.61 -5.00
CA VAL A 9 -0.19 -14.78 -5.18
C VAL A 9 -0.53 -13.39 -5.71
N THR A 10 -1.60 -13.21 -6.49
CA THR A 10 -2.14 -11.88 -6.80
C THR A 10 -2.62 -11.19 -5.52
N ALA A 11 -3.26 -11.94 -4.61
CA ALA A 11 -3.63 -11.42 -3.31
C ALA A 11 -2.40 -11.03 -2.47
N VAL A 12 -1.29 -11.79 -2.54
CA VAL A 12 0.00 -11.41 -1.95
C VAL A 12 0.47 -10.06 -2.50
N VAL A 13 0.47 -9.84 -3.83
CA VAL A 13 0.88 -8.57 -4.44
C VAL A 13 -0.01 -7.43 -3.93
N ILE A 14 -1.33 -7.58 -4.00
CA ILE A 14 -2.27 -6.55 -3.56
C ILE A 14 -2.08 -6.24 -2.07
N ALA A 15 -1.97 -7.25 -1.20
CA ALA A 15 -1.83 -7.02 0.23
C ALA A 15 -0.45 -6.51 0.66
N ASN A 16 0.61 -6.76 -0.12
CA ASN A 16 1.92 -6.14 0.11
C ASN A 16 1.92 -4.67 -0.29
N MET A 17 1.21 -4.33 -1.36
CA MET A 17 1.08 -2.94 -1.79
C MET A 17 0.11 -2.15 -0.91
N VAL A 18 -1.12 -2.64 -0.71
CA VAL A 18 -2.15 -2.01 0.11
C VAL A 18 -1.76 -2.07 1.58
N GLY A 19 -0.99 -1.07 1.97
CA GLY A 19 -0.48 -0.84 3.32
C GLY A 19 -0.82 0.56 3.84
N THR A 20 -0.05 1.01 4.83
CA THR A 20 -0.29 2.28 5.52
C THR A 20 -0.03 3.50 4.64
N GLY A 21 0.77 3.36 3.58
CA GLY A 21 1.16 4.47 2.71
C GLY A 21 -0.03 5.22 2.12
N VAL A 22 -1.05 4.53 1.61
CA VAL A 22 -2.24 5.18 1.04
C VAL A 22 -3.10 5.90 2.09
N PHE A 23 -3.07 5.41 3.33
CA PHE A 23 -3.84 5.97 4.44
C PHE A 23 -3.09 7.06 5.22
N THR A 24 -1.89 7.46 4.81
CA THR A 24 -1.05 8.42 5.55
C THR A 24 -0.40 9.47 4.64
N SER A 25 0.03 9.07 3.44
CA SER A 25 0.83 9.90 2.54
C SER A 25 0.11 11.18 2.13
N LEU A 26 -1.20 11.12 1.89
CA LEU A 26 -1.97 12.29 1.50
C LEU A 26 -1.95 13.38 2.58
N GLY A 27 -1.94 13.02 3.87
CA GLY A 27 -1.83 14.01 4.95
C GLY A 27 -0.54 14.83 4.86
N PHE A 28 0.59 14.18 4.59
CA PHE A 28 1.87 14.87 4.42
C PHE A 28 1.97 15.64 3.11
N GLN A 29 1.35 15.16 2.02
CA GLN A 29 1.31 15.87 0.74
C GLN A 29 0.52 17.19 0.82
N LEU A 30 -0.54 17.21 1.63
CA LEU A 30 -1.41 18.38 1.83
C LEU A 30 -0.73 19.56 2.55
N LEU A 31 0.47 19.36 3.10
CA LEU A 31 1.30 20.44 3.65
C LEU A 31 1.74 21.41 2.56
N ASP A 32 2.10 20.90 1.37
CA ASP A 32 2.68 21.69 0.30
C ASP A 32 1.78 21.77 -0.96
N ILE A 33 0.90 20.79 -1.18
CA ILE A 33 0.08 20.68 -2.40
C ILE A 33 -1.40 20.59 -2.02
N ARG A 34 -2.20 21.58 -2.45
CA ARG A 34 -3.65 21.63 -2.22
C ARG A 34 -4.49 21.59 -3.51
N SER A 35 -3.87 21.29 -4.65
CA SER A 35 -4.58 21.05 -5.89
C SER A 35 -5.00 19.59 -5.99
N GLY A 36 -6.32 19.33 -6.07
CA GLY A 36 -6.87 17.98 -6.21
C GLY A 36 -6.41 17.27 -7.48
N PHE A 37 -6.32 18.00 -8.60
CA PHE A 37 -5.78 17.48 -9.86
C PHE A 37 -4.31 17.04 -9.70
N VAL A 38 -3.46 17.90 -9.12
CA VAL A 38 -2.03 17.58 -8.94
C VAL A 38 -1.83 16.40 -7.99
N LEU A 39 -2.62 16.31 -6.92
CA LEU A 39 -2.60 15.17 -6.00
C LEU A 39 -3.00 13.86 -6.68
N LEU A 40 -4.11 13.83 -7.44
CA LEU A 40 -4.46 12.61 -8.18
C LEU A 40 -3.43 12.27 -9.27
N LEU A 41 -2.86 13.28 -9.93
CA LEU A 41 -1.79 13.08 -10.90
C LEU A 41 -0.54 12.46 -10.25
N LEU A 42 -0.16 12.87 -9.03
CA LEU A 42 0.92 12.26 -8.26
C LEU A 42 0.71 10.75 -8.10
N TRP A 43 -0.48 10.36 -7.65
CA TRP A 43 -0.84 8.94 -7.49
C TRP A 43 -0.87 8.20 -8.82
N ALA A 44 -1.37 8.83 -9.89
CA ALA A 44 -1.38 8.24 -11.22
C ALA A 44 0.04 8.01 -11.76
N VAL A 45 0.93 8.99 -11.63
CA VAL A 45 2.34 8.89 -12.04
C VAL A 45 3.05 7.80 -11.24
N GLY A 46 2.88 7.76 -9.92
CA GLY A 46 3.44 6.70 -9.08
C GLY A 46 2.93 5.31 -9.45
N GLY A 47 1.64 5.17 -9.74
CA GLY A 47 1.03 3.92 -10.21
C GLY A 47 1.58 3.47 -11.56
N ILE A 48 1.77 4.39 -12.50
CA ILE A 48 2.39 4.10 -13.80
C ILE A 48 3.84 3.64 -13.62
N ILE A 49 4.61 4.32 -12.77
CA ILE A 49 5.99 3.91 -12.44
C ILE A 49 6.00 2.50 -11.84
N ALA A 50 5.09 2.20 -10.91
CA ALA A 50 4.95 0.87 -10.32
C ALA A 50 4.58 -0.19 -11.36
N LEU A 51 3.68 0.12 -12.31
CA LEU A 51 3.32 -0.77 -13.41
C LEU A 51 4.51 -1.03 -14.34
N CYS A 52 5.31 -0.01 -14.68
CA CYS A 52 6.54 -0.17 -15.45
C CYS A 52 7.55 -1.07 -14.72
N GLY A 53 7.70 -0.89 -13.41
CA GLY A 53 8.53 -1.77 -12.57
C GLY A 53 8.02 -3.22 -12.59
N ALA A 54 6.71 -3.41 -12.39
CA ALA A 54 6.06 -4.72 -12.41
C ALA A 54 6.22 -5.43 -13.76
N MET A 55 6.11 -4.72 -14.88
CA MET A 55 6.34 -5.28 -16.23
C MET A 55 7.81 -5.69 -16.43
N THR A 56 8.76 -4.86 -16.01
CA THR A 56 10.19 -5.18 -16.12
C THR A 56 10.53 -6.43 -15.30
N TYR A 57 9.97 -6.54 -14.10
CA TYR A 57 10.16 -7.72 -13.25
C TYR A 57 9.37 -8.94 -13.71
N ALA A 58 8.26 -8.74 -14.43
CA ALA A 58 7.53 -9.83 -15.05
C ALA A 58 8.39 -10.54 -16.11
N GLU A 59 9.04 -9.78 -16.99
CA GLU A 59 9.98 -10.35 -17.96
C GLU A 59 11.14 -11.06 -17.26
N LEU A 60 11.71 -10.42 -16.24
CA LEU A 60 12.86 -10.97 -15.54
C LEU A 60 12.52 -12.22 -14.72
N GLY A 61 11.38 -12.22 -14.03
CA GLY A 61 10.88 -13.36 -13.27
C GLY A 61 10.44 -14.52 -14.16
N ALA A 62 9.96 -14.24 -15.38
CA ALA A 62 9.69 -15.27 -16.36
C ALA A 62 10.98 -15.88 -16.94
N ALA A 63 12.01 -15.07 -17.18
CA ALA A 63 13.31 -15.52 -17.67
C ALA A 63 14.13 -16.27 -16.60
N LEU A 64 14.02 -15.87 -15.33
CA LEU A 64 14.76 -16.41 -14.19
C LEU A 64 13.80 -16.92 -13.09
N PRO A 65 13.02 -18.00 -13.34
CA PRO A 65 11.90 -18.44 -12.51
C PRO A 65 12.33 -19.20 -11.25
N ARG A 66 13.07 -18.52 -10.37
CA ARG A 66 13.50 -19.03 -9.07
C ARG A 66 13.15 -18.01 -7.99
N SER A 67 12.60 -18.49 -6.88
CA SER A 67 12.36 -17.66 -5.70
C SER A 67 13.62 -16.93 -5.25
N GLY A 68 13.42 -15.69 -4.79
CA GLY A 68 14.48 -14.83 -4.25
C GLY A 68 14.44 -13.40 -4.77
N GLY A 69 13.53 -13.06 -5.69
CA GLY A 69 13.40 -11.69 -6.21
C GLY A 69 14.74 -11.11 -6.69
N GLU A 70 15.04 -9.91 -6.24
CA GLU A 70 16.27 -9.18 -6.58
C GLU A 70 17.55 -9.93 -6.22
N TYR A 71 17.56 -10.69 -5.12
CA TYR A 71 18.73 -11.52 -4.77
C TYR A 71 19.05 -12.49 -5.91
N ASN A 72 18.04 -13.20 -6.43
CA ASN A 72 18.23 -14.16 -7.52
C ASN A 72 18.61 -13.43 -8.82
N PHE A 73 17.90 -12.36 -9.15
CA PHE A 73 18.15 -11.59 -10.37
C PHE A 73 19.57 -11.03 -10.42
N LEU A 74 20.01 -10.31 -9.38
CA LEU A 74 21.31 -9.66 -9.35
C LEU A 74 22.45 -10.68 -9.24
N THR A 75 22.25 -11.80 -8.54
CA THR A 75 23.21 -12.92 -8.51
C THR A 75 23.46 -13.47 -9.91
N ARG A 76 22.41 -13.60 -10.72
CA ARG A 76 22.48 -14.23 -12.04
C ARG A 76 22.94 -13.29 -13.15
N ILE A 77 22.52 -12.02 -13.09
CA ILE A 77 22.79 -11.03 -14.13
C ILE A 77 24.16 -10.37 -13.95
N TYR A 78 24.49 -9.99 -12.70
CA TYR A 78 25.66 -9.17 -12.42
C TYR A 78 26.76 -9.95 -11.72
N HIS A 79 26.55 -10.33 -10.46
CA HIS A 79 27.55 -11.02 -9.65
C HIS A 79 26.93 -11.53 -8.33
N PRO A 80 27.39 -12.66 -7.75
CA PRO A 80 26.93 -13.13 -6.45
C PRO A 80 27.03 -12.11 -5.32
N ALA A 81 28.03 -11.23 -5.34
CA ALA A 81 28.17 -10.16 -4.36
C ALA A 81 27.03 -9.11 -4.44
N ALA A 82 26.57 -8.76 -5.65
CA ALA A 82 25.44 -7.85 -5.84
C ALA A 82 24.13 -8.47 -5.34
N GLY A 83 23.94 -9.76 -5.62
CA GLY A 83 22.86 -10.54 -5.04
C GLY A 83 22.89 -10.56 -3.51
N PHE A 84 24.05 -10.85 -2.91
CA PHE A 84 24.23 -10.86 -1.46
C PHE A 84 23.85 -9.52 -0.80
N VAL A 85 24.35 -8.39 -1.34
CA VAL A 85 24.00 -7.05 -0.84
C VAL A 85 22.50 -6.80 -0.95
N SER A 86 21.89 -7.15 -2.09
CA SER A 86 20.45 -7.02 -2.27
C SER A 86 19.65 -7.87 -1.28
N GLY A 87 20.03 -9.13 -1.07
CA GLY A 87 19.40 -9.99 -0.08
C GLY A 87 19.48 -9.42 1.33
N TRP A 88 20.63 -8.86 1.71
CA TRP A 88 20.82 -8.21 3.01
C TRP A 88 19.92 -6.98 3.17
N VAL A 89 19.87 -6.10 2.17
CA VAL A 89 19.02 -4.91 2.18
C VAL A 89 17.54 -5.30 2.22
N SER A 90 17.10 -6.27 1.41
CA SER A 90 15.72 -6.74 1.41
C SER A 90 15.30 -7.31 2.77
N ALA A 91 16.15 -8.16 3.38
CA ALA A 91 15.83 -8.81 4.66
C ALA A 91 15.78 -7.82 5.84
N THR A 92 16.69 -6.85 5.88
CA THR A 92 16.86 -5.95 7.04
C THR A 92 16.10 -4.64 6.93
N ILE A 93 15.99 -4.08 5.72
CA ILE A 93 15.38 -2.76 5.49
C ILE A 93 14.11 -2.93 4.66
N GLY A 94 14.19 -3.63 3.53
CA GLY A 94 13.12 -3.71 2.53
C GLY A 94 11.81 -4.28 3.08
N PHE A 95 11.86 -5.35 3.88
CA PHE A 95 10.66 -5.98 4.44
C PHE A 95 10.44 -5.67 5.93
N ALA A 96 11.51 -5.61 6.72
CA ALA A 96 11.37 -5.42 8.16
C ALA A 96 10.86 -4.02 8.54
N ALA A 97 11.34 -2.95 7.89
CA ALA A 97 10.93 -1.58 8.21
C ALA A 97 9.45 -1.30 7.85
N PRO A 98 8.95 -1.65 6.65
CA PRO A 98 7.51 -1.51 6.35
C PRO A 98 6.63 -2.38 7.24
N THR A 99 7.08 -3.58 7.62
CA THR A 99 6.35 -4.44 8.57
C THR A 99 6.21 -3.78 9.93
N ALA A 100 7.30 -3.21 10.46
CA ALA A 100 7.29 -2.48 11.72
C ALA A 100 6.39 -1.23 11.64
N LEU A 101 6.49 -0.45 10.55
CA LEU A 101 5.66 0.72 10.34
C LEU A 101 4.17 0.35 10.24
N ALA A 102 3.82 -0.72 9.52
CA ALA A 102 2.45 -1.23 9.45
C ALA A 102 1.90 -1.60 10.83
N ALA A 103 2.70 -2.24 11.68
CA ALA A 103 2.29 -2.60 13.02
C ALA A 103 2.13 -1.38 13.95
N ILE A 104 3.01 -0.37 13.81
CA ILE A 104 2.91 0.89 14.56
C ILE A 104 1.65 1.65 14.15
N THR A 105 1.37 1.78 12.85
CA THR A 105 0.14 2.42 12.37
C THR A 105 -1.11 1.65 12.79
N PHE A 106 -1.09 0.31 12.76
CA PHE A 106 -2.19 -0.48 13.30
C PHE A 106 -2.45 -0.14 14.78
N ALA A 107 -1.41 -0.04 15.60
CA ALA A 107 -1.56 0.32 17.00
C ALA A 107 -2.12 1.74 17.19
N ALA A 108 -1.71 2.70 16.35
CA ALA A 108 -2.24 4.05 16.35
C ALA A 108 -3.74 4.10 15.99
N TYR A 109 -4.14 3.40 14.92
CA TYR A 109 -5.55 3.27 14.55
C TYR A 109 -6.37 2.54 15.62
N ALA A 110 -5.86 1.45 16.20
CA ALA A 110 -6.54 0.73 17.28
C ALA A 110 -6.74 1.60 18.52
N ALA A 111 -5.82 2.54 18.79
CA ALA A 111 -5.96 3.48 19.90
C ALA A 111 -7.13 4.46 19.71
N THR A 112 -7.52 4.80 18.47
CA THR A 112 -8.64 5.71 18.19
C THR A 112 -10.00 5.15 18.64
N ILE A 113 -10.10 3.83 18.82
CA ILE A 113 -11.31 3.14 19.31
C ILE A 113 -11.48 3.35 20.82
N LEU A 114 -10.38 3.57 21.55
CA LEU A 114 -10.40 3.69 23.00
C LEU A 114 -10.77 5.11 23.44
N PRO A 115 -11.55 5.26 24.52
CA PRO A 115 -12.01 6.57 24.98
C PRO A 115 -10.91 7.44 25.62
N ALA A 116 -9.74 6.87 25.89
CA ALA A 116 -8.62 7.57 26.51
C ALA A 116 -7.30 7.26 25.78
N PRO A 117 -6.35 8.22 25.74
CA PRO A 117 -5.03 7.99 25.16
C PRO A 117 -4.34 6.81 25.84
N ILE A 118 -3.78 5.90 25.06
CA ILE A 118 -3.00 4.78 25.59
C ILE A 118 -1.53 5.17 25.78
N SER A 119 -0.88 4.54 26.76
CA SER A 119 0.53 4.81 27.05
C SER A 119 1.43 4.42 25.85
N PRO A 120 2.58 5.09 25.67
CA PRO A 120 3.53 4.74 24.61
C PRO A 120 4.04 3.29 24.70
N TRP A 121 4.08 2.73 25.91
CA TRP A 121 4.44 1.32 26.13
C TRP A 121 3.36 0.37 25.62
N LEU A 122 2.08 0.68 25.85
CA LEU A 122 0.98 -0.14 25.35
C LEU A 122 0.94 -0.12 23.81
N HIS A 123 1.15 1.04 23.18
CA HIS A 123 1.31 1.15 21.72
C HIS A 123 2.37 0.18 21.17
N LYS A 124 3.57 0.20 21.75
CA LYS A 124 4.67 -0.69 21.34
C LYS A 124 4.33 -2.16 21.55
N THR A 125 3.71 -2.51 22.68
CA THR A 125 3.32 -3.89 22.98
C THR A 125 2.28 -4.42 21.99
N VAL A 126 1.28 -3.61 21.63
CA VAL A 126 0.28 -3.98 20.61
C VAL A 126 0.94 -4.20 19.25
N ALA A 127 1.81 -3.29 18.81
CA ALA A 127 2.52 -3.42 17.55
C ALA A 127 3.42 -4.68 17.52
N CYS A 128 4.25 -4.90 18.55
CA CYS A 128 5.10 -6.09 18.65
C CYS A 128 4.28 -7.38 18.71
N GLY A 129 3.19 -7.38 19.48
CA GLY A 129 2.29 -8.53 19.60
C GLY A 129 1.68 -8.91 18.25
N LEU A 130 1.23 -7.93 17.45
CA LEU A 130 0.71 -8.16 16.11
C LEU A 130 1.75 -8.85 15.21
N VAL A 131 2.98 -8.34 15.18
CA VAL A 131 4.06 -8.92 14.37
C VAL A 131 4.35 -10.37 14.78
N ILE A 132 4.45 -10.65 16.08
CA ILE A 132 4.71 -12.00 16.59
C ILE A 132 3.58 -12.96 16.22
N ILE A 133 2.33 -12.57 16.44
CA ILE A 133 1.16 -13.41 16.15
C ILE A 133 1.08 -13.74 14.66
N LEU A 134 1.21 -12.74 13.78
CA LEU A 134 1.15 -12.97 12.34
C LEU A 134 2.34 -13.83 11.86
N SER A 135 3.53 -13.60 12.41
CA SER A 135 4.70 -14.43 12.11
C SER A 135 4.50 -15.90 12.46
N LEU A 136 3.89 -16.19 13.62
CA LEU A 136 3.57 -17.56 14.04
C LEU A 136 2.55 -18.22 13.09
N VAL A 137 1.56 -17.47 12.60
CA VAL A 137 0.59 -18.00 11.63
C VAL A 137 1.27 -18.31 10.30
N HIS A 138 2.11 -17.41 9.78
CA HIS A 138 2.85 -17.64 8.53
C HIS A 138 3.88 -18.77 8.64
N ALA A 139 4.46 -19.01 9.83
CA ALA A 139 5.38 -20.10 10.10
C ALA A 139 4.71 -21.49 10.22
N SER A 140 3.38 -21.56 10.28
CA SER A 140 2.67 -22.82 10.53
C SER A 140 2.61 -23.76 9.31
N ASN A 141 1.79 -23.45 8.30
CA ASN A 141 1.70 -24.22 7.06
C ASN A 141 1.17 -23.36 5.90
N HIS A 142 1.36 -23.83 4.66
CA HIS A 142 0.96 -23.12 3.44
C HIS A 142 -0.55 -22.80 3.37
N ARG A 143 -1.42 -23.68 3.91
CA ARG A 143 -2.87 -23.47 3.89
C ARG A 143 -3.27 -22.32 4.81
N ASN A 144 -2.71 -22.28 6.02
CA ASN A 144 -2.95 -21.21 6.97
C ASN A 144 -2.37 -19.89 6.48
N SER A 145 -1.11 -19.90 6.00
CA SER A 145 -0.42 -18.73 5.46
C SER A 145 -1.15 -18.13 4.25
N GLY A 146 -1.42 -18.95 3.22
CA GLY A 146 -2.12 -18.51 2.02
C GLY A 146 -3.59 -18.15 2.28
N GLY A 147 -4.27 -18.88 3.16
CA GLY A 147 -5.65 -18.60 3.55
C GLY A 147 -5.80 -17.25 4.26
N LEU A 148 -4.94 -16.98 5.25
CA LEU A 148 -4.89 -15.70 5.96
C LEU A 148 -4.64 -14.55 4.97
N GLN A 149 -3.68 -14.72 4.06
CA GLN A 149 -3.36 -13.71 3.06
C GLN A 149 -4.57 -13.36 2.18
N VAL A 150 -5.28 -14.35 1.67
CA VAL A 150 -6.46 -14.12 0.82
C VAL A 150 -7.57 -13.42 1.62
N VAL A 151 -7.86 -13.87 2.83
CA VAL A 151 -8.90 -13.26 3.69
C VAL A 151 -8.58 -11.79 3.98
N PHE A 152 -7.36 -11.49 4.42
CA PHE A 152 -6.96 -10.10 4.70
C PHE A 152 -6.92 -9.23 3.45
N THR A 153 -6.55 -9.78 2.31
CA THR A 153 -6.59 -9.03 1.05
C THR A 153 -8.02 -8.67 0.68
N ILE A 154 -8.93 -9.65 0.70
CA ILE A 154 -10.35 -9.41 0.40
C ILE A 154 -10.93 -8.39 1.38
N LEU A 155 -10.62 -8.53 2.67
CA LEU A 155 -11.07 -7.57 3.69
C LEU A 155 -10.56 -6.15 3.40
N LYS A 156 -9.26 -5.99 3.12
CA LYS A 156 -8.67 -4.67 2.79
C LYS A 156 -9.33 -4.04 1.57
N ILE A 157 -9.49 -4.81 0.49
CA ILE A 157 -10.16 -4.32 -0.73
C ILE A 157 -11.61 -3.95 -0.42
N ALA A 158 -12.34 -4.82 0.29
CA ALA A 158 -13.72 -4.56 0.66
C ALA A 158 -13.86 -3.30 1.51
N VAL A 159 -13.01 -3.11 2.53
CA VAL A 159 -13.00 -1.89 3.35
C VAL A 159 -12.79 -0.65 2.49
N ILE A 160 -11.81 -0.65 1.58
CA ILE A 160 -11.55 0.49 0.69
C ILE A 160 -12.76 0.77 -0.22
N VAL A 161 -13.31 -0.26 -0.86
CA VAL A 161 -14.43 -0.12 -1.81
C VAL A 161 -15.70 0.33 -1.09
N LEU A 162 -16.04 -0.31 0.04
CA LEU A 162 -17.21 0.04 0.84
C LEU A 162 -17.06 1.43 1.45
N PHE A 163 -15.87 1.82 1.91
CA PHE A 163 -15.59 3.17 2.34
C PHE A 163 -15.81 4.18 1.21
N CYS A 164 -15.24 3.92 0.03
CA CYS A 164 -15.37 4.83 -1.12
C CYS A 164 -16.84 5.05 -1.51
N ILE A 165 -17.62 3.97 -1.62
CA ILE A 165 -19.03 4.03 -1.98
C ILE A 165 -19.85 4.67 -0.86
N GLY A 166 -19.69 4.19 0.37
CA GLY A 166 -20.43 4.65 1.54
C GLY A 166 -20.20 6.13 1.81
N ALA A 167 -18.93 6.58 1.77
CA ALA A 167 -18.59 7.96 2.09
C ALA A 167 -19.16 8.94 1.05
N LEU A 168 -19.17 8.56 -0.24
CA LEU A 168 -19.78 9.36 -1.30
C LEU A 168 -21.30 9.43 -1.20
N ILE A 169 -21.96 8.41 -0.64
CA ILE A 169 -23.42 8.40 -0.42
C ILE A 169 -23.79 9.20 0.83
N ALA A 170 -22.99 9.08 1.89
CA ALA A 170 -23.30 9.64 3.21
C ALA A 170 -22.88 11.10 3.40
N VAL A 171 -21.91 11.60 2.61
CA VAL A 171 -21.44 12.98 2.74
C VAL A 171 -22.53 13.97 2.36
N ASP A 172 -22.95 14.81 3.31
CA ASP A 172 -23.97 15.84 3.08
C ASP A 172 -23.46 17.00 2.20
N LEU A 173 -22.24 17.45 2.46
CA LEU A 173 -21.60 18.58 1.78
C LEU A 173 -20.19 18.19 1.30
N PRO A 174 -20.06 17.68 0.07
CA PRO A 174 -18.76 17.39 -0.52
C PRO A 174 -17.87 18.64 -0.59
N GLN A 175 -16.57 18.44 -0.35
CA GLN A 175 -15.56 19.48 -0.53
C GLN A 175 -15.51 19.95 -2.00
N PRO A 176 -15.31 21.26 -2.26
CA PRO A 176 -15.27 21.83 -3.60
C PRO A 176 -13.92 21.57 -4.28
N VAL A 177 -13.55 20.29 -4.44
CA VAL A 177 -12.30 19.87 -5.06
C VAL A 177 -12.49 19.65 -6.56
N HIS A 178 -11.61 20.25 -7.34
CA HIS A 178 -11.54 20.06 -8.79
C HIS A 178 -10.43 19.08 -9.15
N PHE A 179 -10.75 18.12 -10.01
CA PHE A 179 -9.82 17.13 -10.55
C PHE A 179 -9.47 17.39 -12.02
N LEU A 180 -9.84 18.56 -12.54
CA LEU A 180 -9.41 19.03 -13.84
C LEU A 180 -8.26 20.03 -13.66
N PRO A 181 -7.35 20.14 -14.64
CA PRO A 181 -6.26 21.10 -14.58
C PRO A 181 -6.78 22.53 -14.39
N ALA A 182 -6.14 23.27 -13.48
CA ALA A 182 -6.40 24.68 -13.21
C ALA A 182 -5.15 25.53 -13.44
N PRO A 183 -5.30 26.85 -13.64
CA PRO A 183 -4.17 27.78 -13.72
C PRO A 183 -3.27 27.67 -12.49
N GLY A 184 -1.97 27.46 -12.70
CA GLY A 184 -0.98 27.29 -11.63
C GLY A 184 -0.57 25.84 -11.36
N ASP A 185 -1.36 24.84 -11.75
CA ASP A 185 -1.04 23.42 -11.55
C ASP A 185 0.28 23.02 -12.23
N GLY A 186 0.57 23.57 -13.40
CA GLY A 186 1.84 23.32 -14.09
C GLY A 186 3.07 23.72 -13.27
N LYS A 187 2.98 24.79 -12.47
CA LYS A 187 4.07 25.20 -11.56
C LYS A 187 4.19 24.24 -10.38
N LEU A 188 3.07 23.76 -9.84
CA LEU A 188 3.05 22.77 -8.77
C LEU A 188 3.67 21.45 -9.25
N ILE A 189 3.32 20.97 -10.45
CA ILE A 189 3.88 19.74 -11.03
C ILE A 189 5.41 19.86 -11.22
N ALA A 190 5.89 21.02 -11.64
CA ALA A 190 7.33 21.28 -11.81
C ALA A 190 8.06 21.65 -10.50
N SER A 191 7.39 21.63 -9.35
CA SER A 191 7.96 22.06 -8.08
C SER A 191 8.74 20.96 -7.34
N GLY A 192 9.62 21.37 -6.43
CA GLY A 192 10.27 20.45 -5.51
C GLY A 192 9.29 19.71 -4.59
N ALA A 193 8.18 20.34 -4.23
CA ALA A 193 7.13 19.72 -3.41
C ALA A 193 6.49 18.51 -4.11
N PHE A 194 6.29 18.59 -5.44
CA PHE A 194 5.80 17.45 -6.23
C PHE A 194 6.81 16.31 -6.23
N ALA A 195 8.10 16.61 -6.43
CA ALA A 195 9.16 15.61 -6.40
C ALA A 195 9.28 14.92 -5.03
N VAL A 196 9.20 15.68 -3.93
CA VAL A 196 9.21 15.13 -2.56
C VAL A 196 7.93 14.31 -2.30
N SER A 197 6.77 14.79 -2.77
CA SER A 197 5.50 14.08 -2.65
C SER A 197 5.51 12.72 -3.35
N LEU A 198 6.21 12.60 -4.49
CA LEU A 198 6.41 11.32 -5.17
C LEU A 198 7.18 10.30 -4.35
N ILE A 199 8.01 10.70 -3.37
CA ILE A 199 8.68 9.77 -2.46
C ILE A 199 7.64 9.03 -1.61
N TYR A 200 6.67 9.75 -1.05
CA TYR A 200 5.57 9.18 -0.28
C TYR A 200 4.69 8.27 -1.14
N VAL A 201 4.36 8.71 -2.37
CA VAL A 201 3.61 7.87 -3.31
C VAL A 201 4.39 6.60 -3.67
N SER A 202 5.69 6.73 -3.95
CA SER A 202 6.55 5.58 -4.28
C SER A 202 6.60 4.59 -3.13
N TYR A 203 6.71 5.07 -1.89
CA TYR A 203 6.59 4.24 -0.70
C TYR A 203 5.24 3.52 -0.65
N ALA A 204 4.12 4.22 -0.86
CA ALA A 204 2.79 3.61 -0.83
C ALA A 204 2.57 2.53 -1.89
N TYR A 205 3.23 2.63 -3.05
CA TYR A 205 3.18 1.63 -4.12
C TYR A 205 4.18 0.49 -3.98
N THR A 206 5.10 0.51 -3.00
CA THR A 206 6.05 -0.59 -2.79
C THR A 206 5.34 -1.94 -2.58
N GLY A 207 6.02 -3.05 -2.90
CA GLY A 207 5.46 -4.40 -2.74
C GLY A 207 4.90 -5.02 -4.02
N TRP A 208 4.85 -4.29 -5.13
CA TRP A 208 4.44 -4.83 -6.43
C TRP A 208 5.30 -6.03 -6.87
N ASN A 209 6.57 -6.07 -6.47
CA ASN A 209 7.54 -7.13 -6.78
C ASN A 209 7.38 -8.42 -5.95
N ALA A 210 6.48 -8.45 -4.96
CA ALA A 210 6.40 -9.51 -3.95
C ALA A 210 6.29 -10.93 -4.55
N ALA A 211 5.57 -11.09 -5.67
CA ALA A 211 5.41 -12.41 -6.31
C ALA A 211 6.72 -13.02 -6.84
N THR A 212 7.76 -12.20 -7.08
CA THR A 212 9.08 -12.69 -7.52
C THR A 212 9.83 -13.45 -6.42
N TYR A 213 9.46 -13.25 -5.16
CA TYR A 213 10.00 -13.99 -4.02
C TYR A 213 9.37 -15.38 -3.86
N LEU A 214 8.19 -15.59 -4.46
CA LEU A 214 7.39 -16.81 -4.35
C LEU A 214 7.34 -17.60 -5.67
N SER A 215 8.20 -17.29 -6.65
CA SER A 215 8.10 -17.85 -7.99
C SER A 215 8.27 -19.37 -8.05
N SER A 216 9.05 -19.98 -7.15
CA SER A 216 9.19 -21.44 -7.09
C SER A 216 7.97 -22.16 -6.48
N GLU A 217 7.04 -21.42 -5.87
CA GLU A 217 5.79 -21.93 -5.32
C GLU A 217 4.59 -21.71 -6.25
N LEU A 218 4.81 -21.08 -7.41
CA LEU A 218 3.80 -20.89 -8.44
C LEU A 218 3.74 -22.08 -9.40
N GLU A 219 2.53 -22.37 -9.87
CA GLU A 219 2.33 -23.23 -11.03
C GLU A 219 2.69 -22.44 -12.31
N GLN A 220 3.61 -22.99 -13.12
CA GLN A 220 4.08 -22.38 -14.39
C GLN A 220 4.47 -20.89 -14.26
N PRO A 221 5.44 -20.53 -13.40
CA PRO A 221 5.77 -19.14 -13.07
C PRO A 221 6.08 -18.28 -14.31
N GLN A 222 6.68 -18.86 -15.35
CA GLN A 222 6.99 -18.16 -16.60
C GLN A 222 5.74 -17.60 -17.31
N ARG A 223 4.57 -18.21 -17.10
CA ARG A 223 3.30 -17.79 -17.68
C ARG A 223 2.44 -17.03 -16.69
N THR A 224 2.44 -17.44 -15.43
CA THR A 224 1.52 -16.91 -14.41
C THR A 224 2.05 -15.64 -13.74
N LEU A 225 3.36 -15.54 -13.51
CA LEU A 225 3.97 -14.42 -12.80
C LEU A 225 3.74 -13.06 -13.49
N PRO A 226 3.87 -12.92 -14.82
CA PRO A 226 3.58 -11.65 -15.49
C PRO A 226 2.15 -11.15 -15.25
N GLY A 227 1.17 -12.04 -15.40
CA GLY A 227 -0.24 -11.70 -15.15
C GLY A 227 -0.49 -11.31 -13.70
N ILE A 228 0.10 -12.02 -12.74
CA ILE A 228 -0.02 -11.72 -11.30
C ILE A 228 0.50 -10.33 -10.97
N LEU A 229 1.70 -9.97 -11.43
CA LEU A 229 2.31 -8.68 -11.17
C LEU A 229 1.49 -7.54 -11.79
N MET A 230 1.15 -7.66 -13.08
CA MET A 230 0.39 -6.62 -13.78
C MET A 230 -1.00 -6.41 -13.19
N THR A 231 -1.76 -7.49 -12.97
CA THR A 231 -3.13 -7.38 -12.45
C THR A 231 -3.15 -6.88 -11.01
N GLY A 232 -2.25 -7.37 -10.15
CA GLY A 232 -2.14 -6.91 -8.77
C GLY A 232 -1.82 -5.42 -8.70
N THR A 233 -0.81 -4.96 -9.44
CA THR A 233 -0.41 -3.54 -9.45
C THR A 233 -1.49 -2.64 -10.06
N ALA A 234 -2.15 -3.06 -11.13
CA ALA A 234 -3.24 -2.30 -11.75
C ALA A 234 -4.45 -2.14 -10.80
N ILE A 235 -4.84 -3.20 -10.09
CA ILE A 235 -5.91 -3.15 -9.09
C ILE A 235 -5.56 -2.14 -8.00
N VAL A 236 -4.33 -2.18 -7.47
CA VAL A 236 -3.91 -1.23 -6.42
C VAL A 236 -3.89 0.21 -6.94
N MET A 237 -3.42 0.45 -8.17
CA MET A 237 -3.47 1.78 -8.76
C MET A 237 -4.88 2.36 -8.80
N LEU A 238 -5.87 1.56 -9.23
CA LEU A 238 -7.27 1.98 -9.27
C LEU A 238 -7.84 2.23 -7.86
N LEU A 239 -7.53 1.36 -6.89
CA LEU A 239 -7.95 1.54 -5.50
C LEU A 239 -7.37 2.82 -4.90
N TYR A 240 -6.09 3.11 -5.13
CA TYR A 240 -5.43 4.28 -4.59
C TYR A 240 -5.94 5.58 -5.19
N LEU A 241 -6.16 5.61 -6.51
CA LEU A 241 -6.75 6.77 -7.17
C LEU A 241 -8.17 7.04 -6.66
N SER A 242 -8.98 5.99 -6.54
CA SER A 242 -10.36 6.09 -6.04
C SER A 242 -10.38 6.59 -4.59
N LEU A 243 -9.56 5.98 -3.73
CA LEU A 243 -9.52 6.32 -2.31
C LEU A 243 -9.04 7.75 -2.07
N ASN A 244 -7.98 8.19 -2.75
CA ASN A 244 -7.51 9.58 -2.63
C ASN A 244 -8.54 10.58 -3.15
N ALA A 245 -9.24 10.27 -4.25
CA ALA A 245 -10.31 11.13 -4.75
C ALA A 245 -11.45 11.26 -3.72
N VAL A 246 -11.82 10.17 -3.05
CA VAL A 246 -12.85 10.18 -2.00
C VAL A 246 -12.38 10.94 -0.77
N PHE A 247 -11.16 10.69 -0.27
CA PHE A 247 -10.62 11.45 0.86
C PHE A 247 -10.66 12.95 0.62
N LEU A 248 -10.25 13.40 -0.57
CA LEU A 248 -10.29 14.81 -0.95
C LEU A 248 -11.71 15.36 -1.11
N LYS A 249 -12.68 14.55 -1.53
CA LYS A 249 -14.08 14.97 -1.65
C LYS A 249 -14.81 15.04 -0.32
N VAL A 250 -14.41 14.27 0.68
CA VAL A 250 -15.19 14.12 1.92
C VAL A 250 -14.49 14.79 3.11
N GLY A 251 -13.18 14.59 3.26
CA GLY A 251 -12.40 15.21 4.32
C GLY A 251 -11.89 16.59 3.92
N SER A 252 -11.91 17.56 4.85
CA SER A 252 -11.28 18.85 4.59
C SER A 252 -9.76 18.69 4.49
N MET A 253 -9.16 19.31 3.47
CA MET A 253 -7.71 19.29 3.28
C MET A 253 -6.96 19.85 4.50
N GLU A 254 -7.55 20.84 5.19
CA GLU A 254 -6.99 21.47 6.38
C GLU A 254 -6.95 20.51 7.57
N ALA A 255 -8.00 19.73 7.79
CA ALA A 255 -8.01 18.75 8.88
C ALA A 255 -7.05 17.59 8.62
N MET A 256 -6.89 17.17 7.37
CA MET A 256 -6.00 16.07 7.00
C MET A 256 -4.51 16.47 6.93
N ALA A 257 -4.21 17.75 6.71
CA ALA A 257 -2.83 18.21 6.52
C ALA A 257 -1.94 17.89 7.73
N GLY A 258 -0.82 17.20 7.48
CA GLY A 258 0.14 16.77 8.48
C GLY A 258 -0.32 15.62 9.39
N GLN A 259 -1.49 15.02 9.13
CA GLN A 259 -2.04 13.95 9.96
C GLN A 259 -1.67 12.56 9.42
N VAL A 260 -1.55 11.61 10.34
CA VAL A 260 -1.33 10.18 10.00
C VAL A 260 -2.67 9.51 9.72
N GLU A 261 -3.68 9.74 10.56
CA GLU A 261 -4.96 9.02 10.53
C GLU A 261 -5.99 9.69 9.59
N ILE A 262 -5.60 10.05 8.36
CA ILE A 262 -6.49 10.75 7.42
C ILE A 262 -7.75 9.93 7.08
N GLY A 263 -7.67 8.60 7.14
CA GLY A 263 -8.83 7.73 6.97
C GLY A 263 -9.89 7.94 8.05
N PHE A 264 -9.47 8.06 9.31
CA PHE A 264 -10.36 8.36 10.45
C PHE A 264 -11.00 9.74 10.31
N ILE A 265 -10.22 10.73 9.86
CA ILE A 265 -10.70 12.10 9.63
C ILE A 265 -11.75 12.13 8.52
N ALA A 266 -11.46 11.50 7.38
CA ALA A 266 -12.39 11.41 6.26
C ALA A 266 -13.65 10.61 6.64
N ALA A 267 -13.50 9.53 7.41
CA ALA A 267 -14.63 8.74 7.90
C ALA A 267 -15.52 9.52 8.89
N THR A 268 -14.92 10.28 9.80
CA THR A 268 -15.66 11.14 10.73
C THR A 268 -16.44 12.20 9.95
N ALA A 269 -15.83 12.78 8.92
CA ALA A 269 -16.52 13.74 8.04
C ALA A 269 -17.66 13.10 7.23
N ALA A 270 -17.53 11.83 6.83
CA ALA A 270 -18.52 11.12 6.03
C ALA A 270 -19.69 10.54 6.83
N PHE A 271 -19.38 9.96 8.00
CA PHE A 271 -20.27 9.07 8.75
C PHE A 271 -20.54 9.56 10.18
N GLY A 272 -20.02 10.73 10.56
CA GLY A 272 -20.03 11.24 11.93
C GLY A 272 -19.10 10.48 12.87
N ASP A 273 -19.05 10.92 14.13
CA ASP A 273 -18.09 10.41 15.14
C ASP A 273 -18.18 8.90 15.37
N THR A 274 -19.40 8.35 15.34
CA THR A 274 -19.60 6.90 15.54
C THR A 274 -19.06 6.10 14.35
N GLY A 275 -19.32 6.54 13.11
CA GLY A 275 -18.79 5.88 11.92
C GLY A 275 -17.28 6.04 11.77
N GLY A 276 -16.74 7.20 12.18
CA GLY A 276 -15.30 7.47 12.21
C GLY A 276 -14.52 6.46 13.05
N ARG A 277 -15.01 6.08 14.23
CA ARG A 277 -14.33 5.12 15.14
C ARG A 277 -14.20 3.69 14.58
N PHE A 278 -14.99 3.32 13.59
CA PHE A 278 -15.02 1.96 13.03
C PHE A 278 -14.49 1.86 11.59
N ALA A 279 -14.00 2.96 11.02
CA ALA A 279 -13.52 3.05 9.64
C ALA A 279 -11.99 3.09 9.56
#